data_AF-A0A1H4NUN8-F1
#
_entry.id   AF-A0A1H4NUN8-F1
#
_cell.length_a   1.000
_cell.length_b   1.000
_cell.length_c   1.000
_cell.angle_alpha   90.00
_cell.angle_beta   90.00
_cell.angle_gamma   90.00
#
_symmetry.space_group_name_H-M   'P 1'
#
loop_
_entity.id
_entity.type
_entity.pdbx_description
1 polymer ?
#
loop_
_entity_poly.entity_id
_entity_poly.type
_entity_poly.pdbx_seq_one_letter_code
_entity_poly.pdbx_strand_id
1 'polypeptide(L)'
;MNRKPQFAWTCSYMGTVYYRVTDETGSYEVSIRHSVSDYELSIANGDDVRRAMRTGIGMLVRYAEPLPAHIVAAFNVWRAAEHAAAMAKLDAAPERYGVIPPDDELRKPPMIARAASYDRATGWTAACELERAA
;
A
#
# COMPACT_ATOMS: atom_id res chain seq x y z
N MET A 1 10.76 -25.34 -6.83
CA MET A 1 11.41 -24.04 -6.52
C MET A 1 10.29 -23.03 -6.32
N ASN A 2 9.99 -22.62 -5.07
CA ASN A 2 9.03 -21.54 -4.84
C ASN A 2 9.65 -20.24 -5.37
N ARG A 3 8.98 -19.62 -6.34
CA ARG A 3 9.43 -18.37 -6.93
C ARG A 3 9.11 -17.25 -5.94
N LYS A 4 10.10 -16.42 -5.59
CA LYS A 4 9.86 -15.23 -4.76
C LYS A 4 8.82 -14.33 -5.45
N PRO A 5 7.86 -13.75 -4.72
CA PRO A 5 6.88 -12.85 -5.31
C PRO A 5 7.59 -11.62 -5.89
N GLN A 6 7.15 -11.21 -7.07
CA GLN A 6 7.60 -10.00 -7.75
C GLN A 6 6.48 -8.96 -7.70
N PHE A 7 6.88 -7.70 -7.53
CA PHE A 7 5.97 -6.57 -7.39
C PHE A 7 6.32 -5.51 -8.42
N ALA A 8 5.31 -4.88 -8.99
CA ALA A 8 5.48 -3.76 -9.90
C ALA A 8 4.40 -2.72 -9.64
N TRP A 9 4.78 -1.45 -9.55
CA TRP A 9 3.82 -0.35 -9.58
C TRP A 9 3.11 -0.30 -10.93
N THR A 10 1.80 -0.07 -10.91
CA THR A 10 0.98 0.03 -12.13
C THR A 10 0.46 1.44 -12.33
N CYS A 11 -0.27 1.97 -11.35
CA CYS A 11 -0.86 3.30 -11.40
C CYS A 11 -1.26 3.76 -9.99
N SER A 12 -1.68 5.02 -9.88
CA SER A 12 -2.28 5.59 -8.68
C SER A 12 -3.49 6.44 -9.04
N TYR A 13 -4.55 6.34 -8.23
CA TYR A 13 -5.77 7.12 -8.41
C TYR A 13 -6.43 7.38 -7.05
N MET A 14 -6.76 8.65 -6.78
CA MET A 14 -7.52 9.08 -5.59
C MET A 14 -7.07 8.41 -4.28
N GLY A 15 -5.83 8.69 -3.86
CA GLY A 15 -5.27 8.15 -2.63
C GLY A 15 -5.02 6.63 -2.63
N THR A 16 -5.27 5.93 -3.73
CA THR A 16 -5.05 4.49 -3.89
C THR A 16 -3.92 4.24 -4.89
N VAL A 17 -3.07 3.27 -4.60
CA VAL A 17 -2.00 2.83 -5.51
C VAL A 17 -2.22 1.36 -5.84
N TYR A 18 -2.08 1.04 -7.13
CA TYR A 18 -2.27 -0.29 -7.69
C TYR A 18 -0.93 -0.89 -8.07
N TYR A 19 -0.78 -2.17 -7.76
CA TYR A 19 0.42 -2.94 -8.02
C TYR A 19 0.07 -4.27 -8.65
N ARG A 20 0.92 -4.74 -9.55
CA ARG A 20 0.89 -6.12 -10.01
C ARG A 20 1.79 -6.97 -9.12
N VAL A 21 1.25 -8.05 -8.60
CA VAL A 21 1.98 -9.13 -7.92
C VAL A 21 2.11 -10.29 -8.90
N THR A 22 3.27 -10.93 -8.94
CA THR A 22 3.48 -12.19 -9.66
C THR A 22 4.17 -13.18 -8.74
N ASP A 23 3.48 -14.28 -8.43
CA ASP A 23 3.99 -15.37 -7.59
C ASP A 23 3.80 -16.72 -8.29
N GLU A 24 3.89 -17.81 -7.54
CA GLU A 24 3.71 -19.18 -8.05
C GLU A 24 2.28 -19.49 -8.50
N THR A 25 1.29 -18.72 -8.06
CA THR A 25 -0.13 -18.89 -8.43
C THR A 25 -0.50 -18.10 -9.70
N GLY A 26 0.35 -17.17 -10.13
CA GLY A 26 0.17 -16.36 -11.33
C GLY A 26 0.36 -14.87 -11.06
N SER A 27 -0.20 -14.04 -11.93
CA SER A 27 -0.18 -12.58 -11.80
C SER A 27 -1.55 -12.05 -11.42
N TYR A 28 -1.60 -11.17 -10.42
CA TYR A 28 -2.82 -10.51 -9.98
C TYR A 28 -2.55 -9.06 -9.55
N GLU A 29 -3.61 -8.27 -9.52
CA GLU A 29 -3.56 -6.90 -9.03
C GLU A 29 -3.86 -6.86 -7.53
N VAL A 30 -3.14 -5.99 -6.83
CA VAL A 30 -3.42 -5.59 -5.46
C VAL A 30 -3.43 -4.08 -5.37
N SER A 31 -4.17 -3.54 -4.42
CA SER A 31 -4.21 -2.11 -4.16
C SER A 31 -4.00 -1.80 -2.69
N ILE A 32 -3.45 -0.61 -2.42
CA ILE A 32 -3.38 -0.04 -1.08
C ILE A 32 -3.85 1.40 -1.12
N ARG A 33 -4.72 1.75 -0.18
CA ARG A 33 -5.17 3.12 0.03
C ARG A 33 -4.30 3.79 1.08
N HIS A 34 -3.79 4.97 0.77
CA HIS A 34 -2.96 5.79 1.67
C HIS A 34 -3.75 6.90 2.35
N SER A 35 -4.79 7.39 1.68
CA SER A 35 -5.62 8.47 2.17
C SER A 35 -7.02 8.40 1.56
N VAL A 36 -7.92 9.19 2.13
CA VAL A 36 -9.21 9.51 1.54
C VAL A 36 -9.45 11.00 1.73
N SER A 37 -9.77 11.69 0.66
CA SER A 37 -10.08 13.13 0.67
C SER A 37 -11.56 13.40 0.94
N ASP A 38 -11.87 14.62 1.38
CA ASP A 38 -13.27 15.06 1.55
C ASP A 38 -14.04 15.01 0.23
N TYR A 39 -13.36 15.31 -0.88
CA TYR A 39 -13.95 15.18 -2.21
C TYR A 39 -14.40 13.73 -2.47
N GLU A 40 -13.53 12.75 -2.26
CA GLU A 40 -13.87 11.32 -2.42
C GLU A 40 -15.06 10.90 -1.55
N LEU A 41 -15.11 11.37 -0.32
CA LEU A 41 -16.19 11.05 0.61
C LEU A 41 -17.53 11.70 0.22
N SER A 42 -17.48 12.88 -0.39
CA SER A 42 -18.66 13.60 -0.86
C SER A 42 -19.32 12.94 -2.07
N ILE A 43 -18.53 12.29 -2.93
CA ILE A 43 -19.03 11.56 -4.11
C ILE A 43 -19.27 10.06 -3.83
N ALA A 44 -18.97 9.59 -2.62
CA ALA A 44 -19.19 8.21 -2.22
C ALA A 44 -20.68 7.90 -2.06
N ASN A 45 -21.12 6.81 -2.70
CA ASN A 45 -22.52 6.42 -2.73
C ASN A 45 -22.93 5.58 -1.51
N GLY A 46 -23.06 6.22 -0.36
CA GLY A 46 -23.55 5.60 0.88
C GLY A 46 -22.50 5.52 1.99
N ASP A 47 -22.98 5.26 3.21
CA ASP A 47 -22.15 5.24 4.40
C ASP A 47 -21.27 3.99 4.51
N ASP A 48 -21.71 2.88 3.93
CA ASP A 48 -20.91 1.66 3.81
C ASP A 48 -19.70 1.87 2.89
N VAL A 49 -19.87 2.57 1.77
CA VAL A 49 -18.76 2.96 0.88
C VAL A 49 -17.81 3.91 1.60
N ARG A 50 -18.32 4.96 2.25
CA ARG A 50 -17.48 5.88 3.05
C ARG A 50 -16.71 5.16 4.15
N ARG A 51 -17.35 4.20 4.84
CA ARG A 51 -16.70 3.36 5.86
C ARG A 51 -15.61 2.51 5.24
N ALA A 52 -15.88 1.83 4.12
CA ALA A 52 -14.88 1.04 3.41
C ALA A 52 -13.68 1.89 2.96
N MET A 53 -13.90 3.10 2.44
CA MET A 53 -12.81 3.99 2.05
C MET A 53 -11.92 4.38 3.24
N ARG A 54 -12.52 4.73 4.38
CA ARG A 54 -11.78 5.11 5.60
C ARG A 54 -11.02 3.94 6.22
N THR A 55 -11.68 2.80 6.33
CA THR A 55 -11.12 1.58 6.97
C THR A 55 -10.09 0.86 6.09
N GLY A 56 -10.13 1.08 4.77
CA GLY A 56 -9.18 0.51 3.82
C GLY A 56 -7.80 1.17 3.80
N ILE A 57 -7.60 2.27 4.54
CA ILE A 57 -6.29 2.93 4.61
C ILE A 57 -5.26 1.97 5.24
N GLY A 58 -4.13 1.77 4.54
CA GLY A 58 -3.07 0.86 4.96
C GLY A 58 -3.36 -0.62 4.72
N MET A 59 -4.48 -0.96 4.09
CA MET A 59 -4.84 -2.34 3.79
C MET A 59 -4.38 -2.71 2.37
N LEU A 60 -3.67 -3.82 2.24
CA LEU A 60 -3.33 -4.42 0.94
C LEU A 60 -4.46 -5.36 0.53
N VAL A 61 -5.17 -4.96 -0.51
CA VAL A 61 -6.42 -5.59 -0.92
C VAL A 61 -6.22 -6.33 -2.24
N ARG A 62 -6.69 -7.58 -2.30
CA ARG A 62 -6.88 -8.36 -3.53
C ARG A 62 -8.36 -8.79 -3.57
N TYR A 63 -9.20 -8.03 -4.25
CA TYR A 63 -10.66 -8.24 -4.21
C TYR A 63 -11.15 -8.38 -2.76
N ALA A 64 -12.00 -9.38 -2.45
CA ALA A 64 -12.56 -9.59 -1.11
C ALA A 64 -11.77 -10.61 -0.26
N GLU A 65 -10.72 -11.24 -0.80
CA GLU A 65 -10.00 -12.31 -0.12
C GLU A 65 -8.69 -11.80 0.51
N PRO A 66 -8.40 -12.19 1.76
CA PRO A 66 -7.13 -11.87 2.39
C PRO A 66 -5.94 -12.42 1.62
N LEU A 67 -4.93 -11.59 1.42
CA LEU A 67 -3.63 -12.04 0.92
C LEU A 67 -2.90 -12.89 1.97
N PRO A 68 -2.15 -13.92 1.54
CA PRO A 68 -1.30 -14.66 2.46
C PRO A 68 -0.30 -13.74 3.18
N ALA A 69 -0.09 -13.96 4.48
CA ALA A 69 0.77 -13.10 5.31
C ALA A 69 2.19 -12.93 4.74
N HIS A 70 2.76 -13.99 4.15
CA HIS A 70 4.10 -13.95 3.55
C HIS A 70 4.17 -13.02 2.32
N ILE A 71 3.09 -12.86 1.55
CA ILE A 71 3.02 -11.92 0.42
C ILE A 71 3.01 -10.49 0.95
N VAL A 72 2.22 -10.21 2.00
CA VAL A 72 2.15 -8.87 2.62
C VAL A 72 3.49 -8.47 3.24
N ALA A 73 4.16 -9.40 3.93
CA ALA A 73 5.50 -9.17 4.47
C ALA A 73 6.51 -8.87 3.36
N ALA A 74 6.52 -9.68 2.29
CA ALA A 74 7.40 -9.46 1.14
C ALA A 74 7.12 -8.12 0.44
N PHE A 75 5.85 -7.73 0.33
CA PHE A 75 5.44 -6.45 -0.25
C PHE A 75 5.96 -5.25 0.57
N ASN A 76 5.87 -5.32 1.89
CA ASN A 76 6.38 -4.27 2.77
C ASN A 76 7.91 -4.11 2.67
N VAL A 77 8.65 -5.22 2.66
CA VAL A 77 10.11 -5.22 2.47
C VAL A 77 10.46 -4.62 1.10
N TRP A 78 9.76 -5.04 0.05
CA TRP A 78 9.98 -4.51 -1.29
C TRP A 78 9.70 -3.00 -1.36
N ARG A 79 8.56 -2.51 -0.83
CA ARG A 79 8.24 -1.07 -0.82
C ARG A 79 9.25 -0.23 -0.04
N ALA A 80 9.76 -0.74 1.08
CA ALA A 80 10.81 -0.06 1.84
C ALA A 80 12.10 0.06 1.02
N ALA A 81 12.48 -1.00 0.30
CA ALA A 81 13.65 -0.98 -0.58
C ALA A 81 13.48 -0.02 -1.77
N GLU A 82 12.32 -0.02 -2.43
CA GLU A 82 12.02 0.92 -3.52
C GLU A 82 12.05 2.37 -3.05
N HIS A 83 11.49 2.67 -1.87
CA HIS A 83 11.55 4.01 -1.28
C HIS A 83 12.99 4.43 -0.98
N ALA A 84 13.78 3.57 -0.36
CA ALA A 84 15.19 3.85 -0.10
C ALA A 84 15.98 4.10 -1.40
N ALA A 85 15.74 3.30 -2.44
CA ALA A 85 16.36 3.49 -3.76
C ALA A 85 15.92 4.81 -4.42
N ALA A 86 14.64 5.18 -4.28
CA ALA A 86 14.13 6.46 -4.78
C ALA A 86 14.78 7.65 -4.05
N MET A 87 14.89 7.60 -2.72
CA MET A 87 15.54 8.65 -1.93
C MET A 87 17.02 8.78 -2.30
N ALA A 88 17.75 7.67 -2.42
CA ALA A 88 19.15 7.68 -2.85
C ALA A 88 19.33 8.31 -4.24
N LYS A 89 18.39 8.06 -5.16
CA LYS A 89 18.39 8.69 -6.49
C LYS A 89 18.17 10.20 -6.44
N LEU A 90 17.29 10.68 -5.55
CA LEU A 90 17.05 12.11 -5.35
C LEU A 90 18.28 12.78 -4.73
N ASP A 91 18.86 12.16 -3.70
CA ASP A 91 20.05 12.65 -3.00
C ASP A 91 21.30 12.70 -3.89
N ALA A 92 21.40 11.81 -4.88
CA ALA A 92 22.52 11.77 -5.82
C ALA A 92 22.50 12.89 -6.87
N ALA A 93 21.40 13.63 -7.03
CA ALA A 93 21.25 14.67 -8.04
C ALA A 93 20.51 15.92 -7.50
N PRO A 94 21.05 16.57 -6.46
CA PRO A 94 20.41 17.73 -5.82
C PRO A 94 20.27 18.93 -6.77
N GLU A 95 21.10 19.03 -7.80
CA GLU A 95 21.00 20.07 -8.84
C GLU A 95 19.75 19.92 -9.72
N ARG A 96 19.18 18.71 -9.80
CA ARG A 96 17.96 18.43 -10.58
C ARG A 96 16.71 18.44 -9.72
N TYR A 97 16.81 17.93 -8.50
CA TYR A 97 15.66 17.67 -7.63
C TYR A 97 15.58 18.58 -6.41
N GLY A 98 16.58 19.44 -6.21
CA GLY A 98 16.74 20.21 -4.99
C GLY A 98 17.31 19.38 -3.84
N VAL A 99 17.60 20.04 -2.72
CA VAL A 99 18.00 19.37 -1.48
C VAL A 99 16.74 19.11 -0.66
N ILE A 100 16.47 17.84 -0.38
CA ILE A 100 15.36 17.42 0.48
C ILE A 100 15.85 17.40 1.93
N PRO A 101 15.30 18.22 2.84
CA PRO A 101 15.71 18.23 4.25
C PRO A 101 15.59 16.85 4.92
N PRO A 102 16.38 16.55 5.96
CA PRO A 102 16.29 15.28 6.69
C PRO A 102 14.92 14.99 7.33
N ASP A 103 14.18 16.04 7.68
CA ASP A 103 12.87 16.01 8.35
C ASP A 103 11.68 16.06 7.37
N ASP A 104 11.94 16.11 6.07
CA ASP A 104 10.89 16.16 5.04
C ASP A 104 10.00 14.91 5.07
N GLU A 105 8.69 15.09 4.89
CA GLU A 105 7.70 14.00 4.84
C GLU A 105 8.03 12.96 3.76
N LEU A 106 8.64 13.35 2.65
CA LEU A 106 9.06 12.45 1.57
C LEU A 106 10.07 11.40 2.03
N ARG A 107 10.88 11.72 3.05
CA ARG A 107 11.88 10.81 3.63
C ARG A 107 11.26 9.79 4.59
N LYS A 108 10.02 9.99 5.05
CA LYS A 108 9.36 9.01 5.92
C LYS A 108 9.16 7.69 5.18
N PRO A 109 9.46 6.55 5.83
CA PRO A 109 9.22 5.25 5.22
C PRO A 109 7.76 5.08 4.80
N PRO A 110 7.50 4.28 3.75
CA PRO A 110 6.13 4.05 3.33
C PRO A 110 5.30 3.38 4.41
N MET A 111 4.02 3.75 4.51
CA MET A 111 3.06 3.10 5.41
C MET A 111 3.09 1.58 5.27
N ILE A 112 3.19 0.88 6.41
CA ILE A 112 3.15 -0.59 6.48
C ILE A 112 1.76 -1.08 6.06
N ALA A 113 1.75 -1.93 5.04
CA ALA A 113 0.56 -2.57 4.51
C ALA A 113 0.15 -3.77 5.39
N ARG A 114 -1.16 -3.99 5.53
CA ARG A 114 -1.74 -5.13 6.28
C ARG A 114 -2.60 -5.98 5.36
N ALA A 115 -2.63 -7.29 5.58
CA ALA A 115 -3.61 -8.14 4.92
C ALA A 115 -5.03 -7.68 5.30
N ALA A 116 -5.94 -7.65 4.34
CA ALA A 116 -7.28 -7.11 4.53
C ALA A 116 -8.33 -8.22 4.52
N SER A 117 -9.35 -8.10 5.38
CA SER A 117 -10.62 -8.82 5.26
C SER A 117 -11.75 -7.81 5.20
N TYR A 118 -12.82 -8.11 4.45
CA TYR A 118 -13.97 -7.22 4.30
C TYR A 118 -15.22 -7.78 4.99
N ASP A 119 -15.85 -6.95 5.79
CA ASP A 119 -17.19 -7.16 6.30
C ASP A 119 -18.04 -5.91 6.05
N ARG A 120 -19.31 -6.07 5.67
CA ARG A 120 -20.16 -4.93 5.30
C ARG A 120 -20.50 -4.03 6.50
N ALA A 121 -20.60 -4.60 7.71
CA ALA A 121 -20.93 -3.83 8.91
C ALA A 121 -19.74 -2.97 9.36
N THR A 122 -18.52 -3.51 9.27
CA THR A 122 -17.31 -2.89 9.84
C THR A 122 -16.37 -2.27 8.81
N GLY A 123 -16.47 -2.65 7.54
CA GLY A 123 -15.55 -2.24 6.46
C GLY A 123 -14.35 -3.18 6.36
N TRP A 124 -13.18 -2.62 6.05
CA TRP A 124 -11.93 -3.38 6.02
C TRP A 124 -11.35 -3.53 7.42
N THR A 125 -10.89 -4.73 7.73
CA THR A 125 -10.19 -5.05 8.96
C THR A 125 -8.89 -5.78 8.63
N ALA A 126 -7.90 -5.69 9.54
CA ALA A 126 -6.67 -6.45 9.37
C ALA A 126 -6.98 -7.95 9.53
N ALA A 127 -6.68 -8.74 8.50
CA ALA A 127 -6.90 -10.20 8.52
C ALA A 127 -5.91 -10.93 9.44
N CYS A 128 -4.79 -10.30 9.76
CA CYS A 128 -3.83 -10.74 10.76
C CYS A 128 -3.26 -9.52 11.50
N GLU A 129 -3.03 -9.65 12.81
CA GLU A 129 -2.14 -8.71 13.50
C GLU A 129 -0.73 -8.96 12.96
N LEU A 130 -0.18 -7.98 12.23
CA LEU A 130 1.27 -7.95 12.06
C LEU A 130 1.83 -7.67 13.45
N GLU A 131 2.63 -8.60 13.99
CA GLU A 131 3.42 -8.34 15.20
C GLU A 131 4.09 -6.98 15.02
N ARG A 132 3.83 -6.06 15.94
CA ARG A 132 4.51 -4.77 15.95
C ARG A 132 6.01 -5.08 15.95
N ALA A 133 6.71 -4.69 14.90
CA ALA A 133 8.16 -4.64 14.94
C ALA A 133 8.54 -3.73 16.11
N ALA A 134 9.15 -4.35 17.13
CA ALA A 134 9.67 -3.67 18.31
C ALA A 134 10.84 -2.75 17.96
#